data_AF-A0A1Q9NXE7-F1
#
_entry.id   AF-A0A1Q9NXE7-F1
#
_cell.length_a   1.000
_cell.length_b   1.000
_cell.length_c   1.000
_cell.angle_alpha   90.00
_cell.angle_beta   90.00
_cell.angle_gamma   90.00
#
_symmetry.space_group_name_H-M   'P 1'
#
loop_
_entity.id
_entity.type
_entity.pdbx_description
1 polymer ?
#
loop_
_entity_poly.entity_id
_entity_poly.type
_entity_poly.pdbx_seq_one_letter_code
_entity_poly.pdbx_strand_id
1 'polypeptide(L)'
;MSNLKYCNELLETLNIMEKGLLTPLESISGKSLNYVFAENKMTIGQIAVHCGAWPEYFMTDKPSWEPVKWTCRFVDYPLTLDIVKGIISVGFNSIRNKLKLIDDQLLEIDEKGNKGPGYIICRLMLHTMVHSNQMAYLRQIIDPEWSDRGMFGKMAAAYIKLSYFTERDKNVFGF
;
A
#
# COMPACT_ATOMS: atom_id res chain seq x y z
N MET A 1 -5.77 -21.28 22.73
CA MET A 1 -4.97 -20.04 22.66
C MET A 1 -4.73 -19.77 21.20
N SER A 2 -5.18 -18.63 20.71
CA SER A 2 -4.97 -18.27 19.32
C SER A 2 -3.54 -17.77 19.16
N ASN A 3 -2.80 -18.38 18.24
CA ASN A 3 -1.41 -18.03 17.97
C ASN A 3 -1.45 -16.93 16.90
N LEU A 4 -1.45 -15.65 17.31
CA LEU A 4 -1.55 -14.48 16.42
C LEU A 4 -0.19 -14.02 15.87
N LYS A 5 0.79 -14.91 15.82
CA LYS A 5 2.18 -14.54 15.51
C LYS A 5 2.27 -13.84 14.15
N TYR A 6 1.68 -14.44 13.12
CA TYR A 6 1.83 -13.94 11.75
C TYR A 6 1.00 -12.67 11.51
N CYS A 7 -0.21 -12.58 12.08
CA CYS A 7 -1.00 -11.35 12.01
C CYS A 7 -0.29 -10.19 12.71
N ASN A 8 0.37 -10.43 13.85
CA ASN A 8 1.15 -9.40 14.54
C ASN A 8 2.36 -8.94 13.71
N GLU A 9 3.12 -9.86 13.11
CA GLU A 9 4.23 -9.52 12.20
C GLU A 9 3.76 -8.70 10.99
N LEU A 10 2.63 -9.08 10.39
CA LEU A 10 2.02 -8.34 9.29
C LEU A 10 1.53 -6.96 9.74
N LEU A 11 0.95 -6.83 10.93
CA LEU A 11 0.52 -5.53 11.48
C LEU A 11 1.71 -4.58 11.71
N GLU A 12 2.82 -5.09 12.28
CA GLU A 12 4.04 -4.31 12.48
C GLU A 12 4.62 -3.83 11.13
N THR A 13 4.70 -4.74 10.16
CA THR A 13 5.16 -4.43 8.81
C THR A 13 4.23 -3.43 8.12
N LEU A 14 2.92 -3.57 8.27
CA LEU A 14 1.92 -2.66 7.71
C LEU A 14 2.12 -1.22 8.21
N ASN A 15 2.46 -1.04 9.48
CA ASN A 15 2.72 0.30 10.03
C ASN A 15 3.96 0.95 9.40
N ILE A 16 4.98 0.15 9.08
CA ILE A 16 6.17 0.62 8.36
C ILE A 16 5.80 0.98 6.91
N MET A 17 4.95 0.16 6.27
CA MET A 17 4.47 0.41 4.91
C MET A 17 3.65 1.71 4.81
N GLU A 18 2.74 1.95 5.76
CA GLU A 18 1.94 3.18 5.82
C GLU A 18 2.84 4.41 5.97
N LYS A 19 3.80 4.34 6.90
CA LYS A 19 4.77 5.42 7.12
C LYS A 19 5.60 5.70 5.87
N GLY A 20 6.05 4.65 5.18
CA GLY A 20 6.79 4.79 3.93
C GLY A 20 5.96 5.44 2.83
N LEU A 21 4.69 5.09 2.69
CA LEU A 21 3.79 5.72 1.72
C LEU A 21 3.51 7.20 2.06
N LEU A 22 3.40 7.54 3.34
CA LEU A 22 3.16 8.91 3.81
C LEU A 22 4.40 9.80 3.70
N THR A 23 5.61 9.24 3.70
CA THR A 23 6.87 10.01 3.75
C THR A 23 7.04 10.98 2.56
N PRO A 24 6.81 10.59 1.29
CA PRO A 24 6.85 11.51 0.15
C PRO A 24 5.82 12.64 0.20
N LEU A 25 4.76 12.49 1.01
CA LEU A 25 3.67 13.44 1.18
C LEU A 25 3.94 14.45 2.30
N GLU A 26 5.00 14.25 3.10
CA GLU A 26 5.39 15.21 4.13
C GLU A 26 5.76 16.54 3.50
N SER A 27 5.14 17.61 3.99
CA SER A 27 5.33 18.99 3.54
C SER A 27 5.24 19.17 2.01
N ILE A 28 4.52 18.29 1.30
CA ILE A 28 4.33 18.42 -0.14
C ILE A 28 3.42 19.61 -0.43
N SER A 29 3.81 20.46 -1.39
CA SER A 29 2.93 21.53 -1.86
C SER A 29 1.78 20.95 -2.69
N GLY A 30 0.62 21.61 -2.72
CA GLY A 30 -0.49 21.21 -3.59
C GLY A 30 -0.11 21.16 -5.07
N LYS A 31 0.81 22.05 -5.51
CA LYS A 31 1.36 22.05 -6.88
C LYS A 31 2.17 20.78 -7.15
N SER A 32 3.08 20.42 -6.25
CA SER A 32 3.92 19.21 -6.39
C SER A 32 3.09 17.92 -6.29
N LEU A 33 2.08 17.89 -5.42
CA LEU A 33 1.16 16.75 -5.27
C LEU A 33 0.43 16.42 -6.59
N ASN A 34 0.07 17.45 -7.34
CA ASN A 34 -0.70 17.34 -8.58
C ASN A 34 0.17 17.50 -9.84
N TYR A 35 1.50 17.50 -9.72
CA TYR A 35 2.39 17.70 -10.86
C TYR A 35 2.35 16.50 -11.81
N VAL A 36 2.02 16.75 -13.08
CA VAL A 36 1.96 15.75 -14.15
C VAL A 36 3.30 15.70 -14.88
N PHE A 37 4.03 14.60 -14.72
CA PHE A 37 5.32 14.41 -15.39
C PHE A 37 5.18 14.01 -16.86
N ALA A 38 4.11 13.26 -17.19
CA ALA A 38 3.77 12.86 -18.55
C ALA A 38 2.28 12.50 -18.61
N GLU A 39 1.66 12.69 -19.77
CA GLU A 39 0.21 12.50 -19.99
C GLU A 39 -0.30 11.11 -19.55
N ASN A 40 0.53 10.08 -19.71
CA ASN A 40 0.21 8.70 -19.36
C ASN A 40 0.83 8.23 -18.04
N LYS A 41 1.11 9.13 -17.10
CA LYS A 41 1.68 8.79 -15.78
C LYS A 41 0.87 9.41 -14.66
N MET A 42 0.72 8.65 -13.57
CA MET A 42 0.09 9.16 -12.35
C MET A 42 0.97 10.24 -11.70
N THR A 43 0.33 11.26 -11.14
CA THR A 43 0.97 12.22 -10.22
C THR A 43 1.29 11.56 -8.88
N ILE A 44 2.11 12.21 -8.03
CA ILE A 44 2.38 11.72 -6.67
C ILE A 44 1.07 11.51 -5.89
N GLY A 45 0.13 12.46 -5.98
CA GLY A 45 -1.19 12.33 -5.35
C GLY A 45 -2.01 11.16 -5.89
N GLN A 46 -2.01 10.93 -7.20
CA GLN A 46 -2.73 9.80 -7.80
C GLN A 46 -2.12 8.45 -7.41
N ILE A 47 -0.80 8.33 -7.33
CA ILE A 47 -0.12 7.11 -6.86
C ILE A 47 -0.49 6.84 -5.39
N ALA A 48 -0.52 7.87 -4.56
CA ALA A 48 -0.91 7.76 -3.16
C ALA A 48 -2.37 7.29 -2.99
N VAL A 49 -3.30 7.87 -3.75
CA VAL A 49 -4.71 7.42 -3.81
C VAL A 49 -4.79 5.97 -4.29
N HIS A 50 -4.07 5.62 -5.35
CA HIS A 50 -4.02 4.26 -5.88
C HIS A 50 -3.61 3.23 -4.82
N CYS A 51 -2.59 3.55 -4.01
CA CYS A 51 -2.13 2.69 -2.92
C CYS A 51 -3.12 2.59 -1.76
N GLY A 52 -3.87 3.65 -1.45
CA GLY A 52 -4.88 3.63 -0.39
C GLY A 52 -6.20 2.96 -0.80
N ALA A 53 -6.60 3.10 -2.06
CA ALA A 53 -7.88 2.60 -2.55
C ALA A 53 -7.91 1.07 -2.76
N TRP A 54 -6.82 0.46 -3.24
CA TRP A 54 -6.78 -1.00 -3.44
C TRP A 54 -6.99 -1.81 -2.15
N PRO A 55 -6.35 -1.48 -1.02
CA PRO A 55 -6.66 -2.09 0.26
C PRO A 55 -8.12 -1.99 0.66
N GLU A 56 -8.73 -0.81 0.53
CA GLU A 56 -10.15 -0.60 0.86
C GLU A 56 -11.05 -1.51 0.00
N TYR A 57 -10.74 -1.61 -1.30
CA TYR A 57 -11.44 -2.46 -2.25
C TYR A 57 -11.29 -3.95 -1.92
N PHE A 58 -10.07 -4.45 -1.78
CA PHE A 58 -9.83 -5.90 -1.62
C PHE A 58 -10.14 -6.44 -0.23
N MET A 59 -10.10 -5.61 0.81
CA MET A 59 -10.37 -6.05 2.19
C MET A 59 -11.85 -5.98 2.55
N THR A 60 -12.69 -5.41 1.69
CA THR A 60 -14.13 -5.30 1.88
C THR A 60 -14.85 -6.40 1.10
N ASP A 61 -15.78 -7.12 1.74
CA ASP A 61 -16.52 -8.21 1.08
C ASP A 61 -17.45 -7.69 -0.04
N LYS A 62 -17.87 -6.42 0.06
CA LYS A 62 -18.68 -5.70 -0.93
C LYS A 62 -18.16 -4.27 -1.10
N PRO A 63 -17.24 -4.03 -2.05
CA PRO A 63 -16.78 -2.69 -2.38
C PRO A 63 -17.96 -1.78 -2.73
N SER A 64 -17.94 -0.52 -2.27
CA SER A 64 -19.02 0.42 -2.53
C SER A 64 -18.90 1.15 -3.87
N TRP A 65 -17.89 0.83 -4.68
CA TRP A 65 -17.66 1.42 -6.00
C TRP A 65 -17.03 0.42 -6.98
N GLU A 66 -17.22 0.71 -8.27
CA GLU A 66 -16.53 0.02 -9.36
C GLU A 66 -15.12 0.60 -9.58
N PRO A 67 -14.08 -0.25 -9.76
CA PRO A 67 -12.72 0.23 -9.94
C PRO A 67 -12.59 1.17 -11.13
N VAL A 68 -12.15 2.41 -10.88
CA VAL A 68 -11.78 3.33 -11.96
C VAL A 68 -10.32 3.10 -12.35
N LYS A 69 -10.03 3.34 -13.64
CA LYS A 69 -8.67 3.23 -14.18
C LYS A 69 -7.71 4.07 -13.32
N TRP A 70 -6.48 3.60 -13.16
CA TRP A 70 -5.40 4.26 -12.42
C TRP A 70 -5.60 4.27 -10.91
N THR A 71 -6.57 4.99 -10.36
CA THR A 71 -6.67 5.24 -8.91
C THR A 71 -7.48 4.21 -8.12
N CYS A 72 -8.12 3.25 -8.78
CA CYS A 72 -9.10 2.30 -8.22
C CYS A 72 -10.39 2.98 -7.71
N ARG A 73 -10.32 4.19 -7.15
CA ARG A 73 -11.47 4.98 -6.69
C ARG A 73 -11.57 6.31 -7.44
N PHE A 74 -12.81 6.76 -7.68
CA PHE A 74 -13.05 8.11 -8.20
C PHE A 74 -12.61 9.17 -7.19
N VAL A 75 -11.95 10.21 -7.69
CA VAL A 75 -11.47 11.34 -6.88
C VAL A 75 -11.65 12.63 -7.66
N ASP A 76 -12.00 13.69 -6.95
CA ASP A 76 -12.08 15.04 -7.51
C ASP A 76 -10.70 15.68 -7.63
N TYR A 77 -10.48 16.42 -8.70
CA TYR A 77 -9.23 17.11 -8.99
C TYR A 77 -9.41 18.64 -8.90
N PRO A 78 -8.39 19.40 -8.45
CA PRO A 78 -7.07 18.93 -8.01
C PRO A 78 -7.14 18.24 -6.63
N LEU A 79 -6.25 17.26 -6.42
CA LEU A 79 -6.18 16.54 -5.14
C LEU A 79 -5.67 17.46 -4.03
N THR A 80 -6.26 17.33 -2.84
CA THR A 80 -5.76 17.94 -1.60
C THR A 80 -5.03 16.90 -0.76
N LEU A 81 -4.08 17.35 0.06
CA LEU A 81 -3.31 16.46 0.92
C LEU A 81 -4.21 15.72 1.92
N ASP A 82 -5.25 16.38 2.42
CA ASP A 82 -6.19 15.79 3.39
C ASP A 82 -7.01 14.65 2.77
N ILE A 83 -7.52 14.83 1.55
CA ILE A 83 -8.24 13.77 0.83
C ILE A 83 -7.31 12.57 0.61
N VAL A 84 -6.09 12.81 0.14
CA VAL A 84 -5.11 11.75 -0.11
C VAL A 84 -4.78 10.98 1.17
N LYS A 85 -4.48 11.68 2.27
CA LYS A 85 -4.18 11.06 3.57
C LYS A 85 -5.38 10.32 4.15
N GLY A 86 -6.60 10.84 3.97
CA GLY A 86 -7.83 10.18 4.35
C GLY A 86 -7.99 8.83 3.64
N ILE A 87 -7.79 8.79 2.33
CA ILE A 87 -7.89 7.55 1.53
C ILE A 87 -6.82 6.53 1.95
N ILE A 88 -5.57 6.98 2.16
CA ILE A 88 -4.51 6.10 2.70
C ILE A 88 -4.95 5.51 4.05
N SER A 89 -5.38 6.36 4.98
CA SER A 89 -5.77 5.91 6.32
C SER A 89 -6.90 4.88 6.27
N VAL A 90 -7.91 5.09 5.43
CA VAL A 90 -9.01 4.14 5.26
C VAL A 90 -8.49 2.80 4.74
N GLY A 91 -7.69 2.80 3.66
CA GLY A 91 -7.14 1.58 3.08
C GLY A 91 -6.31 0.75 4.06
N PHE A 92 -5.38 1.39 4.77
CA PHE A 92 -4.54 0.70 5.75
C PHE A 92 -5.36 0.20 6.95
N ASN A 93 -6.38 0.95 7.38
CA ASN A 93 -7.29 0.49 8.42
C ASN A 93 -8.12 -0.73 7.98
N SER A 94 -8.51 -0.84 6.71
CA SER A 94 -9.18 -2.03 6.21
C SER A 94 -8.31 -3.29 6.32
N ILE A 95 -7.00 -3.20 6.04
CA ILE A 95 -6.07 -4.32 6.27
C ILE A 95 -5.95 -4.63 7.76
N ARG A 96 -5.77 -3.61 8.62
CA ARG A 96 -5.68 -3.80 10.08
C ARG A 96 -6.90 -4.52 10.64
N ASN A 97 -8.09 -4.12 10.18
CA ASN A 97 -9.34 -4.72 10.60
C ASN A 97 -9.43 -6.18 10.13
N LYS A 98 -9.01 -6.48 8.89
CA LYS A 98 -8.97 -7.85 8.41
C LYS A 98 -8.01 -8.73 9.23
N LEU A 99 -6.80 -8.26 9.50
CA LEU A 99 -5.81 -8.97 10.31
C LEU A 99 -6.31 -9.29 11.73
N LYS A 100 -7.10 -8.40 12.34
CA LYS A 100 -7.71 -8.62 13.66
C LYS A 100 -8.81 -9.70 13.66
N LEU A 101 -9.43 -9.96 12.50
CA LEU A 101 -10.57 -10.88 12.38
C LEU A 101 -10.17 -12.30 11.99
N ILE A 102 -9.05 -12.48 11.28
CA ILE A 102 -8.69 -13.76 10.66
C ILE A 102 -7.92 -14.72 11.56
N ASP A 103 -7.50 -14.32 12.76
CA ASP A 103 -6.90 -15.22 13.76
C ASP A 103 -5.79 -16.15 13.23
N ASP A 104 -4.82 -15.57 12.50
CA ASP A 104 -3.75 -16.29 11.78
C ASP A 104 -4.20 -17.25 10.66
N GLN A 105 -5.49 -17.26 10.28
CA GLN A 105 -5.99 -17.90 9.06
C GLN A 105 -5.63 -17.09 7.80
N LEU A 106 -4.34 -16.87 7.59
CA LEU A 106 -3.76 -16.18 6.44
C LEU A 106 -3.72 -17.10 5.22
N LEU A 107 -4.90 -17.53 4.77
CA LEU A 107 -5.02 -18.42 3.61
C LEU A 107 -4.40 -17.77 2.36
N GLU A 108 -3.59 -18.55 1.64
CA GLU A 108 -3.04 -18.15 0.34
C GLU A 108 -4.04 -18.37 -0.79
N ILE A 109 -4.75 -19.50 -0.73
CA ILE A 109 -5.84 -19.88 -1.63
C ILE A 109 -7.03 -20.34 -0.76
N ASP A 110 -8.23 -19.89 -1.08
CA ASP A 110 -9.46 -20.33 -0.42
C ASP A 110 -9.94 -21.70 -0.94
N GLU A 111 -10.97 -22.26 -0.30
CA GLU A 111 -11.55 -23.57 -0.68
C GLU A 111 -12.12 -23.60 -2.12
N LYS A 112 -12.30 -22.44 -2.75
CA LYS A 112 -12.82 -22.27 -4.11
C LYS A 112 -11.72 -22.02 -5.14
N GLY A 113 -10.45 -22.05 -4.73
CA GLY A 113 -9.30 -21.79 -5.60
C GLY A 113 -9.00 -20.31 -5.83
N ASN A 114 -9.67 -19.38 -5.14
CA ASN A 114 -9.40 -17.95 -5.24
C ASN A 114 -8.25 -17.55 -4.31
N LYS A 115 -7.64 -16.40 -4.58
CA LYS A 115 -6.59 -15.81 -3.72
C LYS A 115 -7.18 -15.47 -2.34
N GLY A 116 -6.59 -16.04 -1.30
CA GLY A 116 -6.98 -15.78 0.08
C GLY A 116 -6.41 -14.46 0.64
N PRO A 117 -6.89 -14.03 1.82
CA PRO A 117 -6.56 -12.74 2.42
C PRO A 117 -5.07 -12.59 2.73
N GLY A 118 -4.38 -13.66 3.14
CA GLY A 118 -2.95 -13.59 3.45
C GLY A 118 -2.11 -13.23 2.22
N TYR A 119 -2.40 -13.87 1.08
CA TYR A 119 -1.77 -13.54 -0.21
C TYR A 119 -2.05 -12.10 -0.64
N ILE A 120 -3.31 -11.67 -0.56
CA ILE A 120 -3.71 -10.33 -0.98
C ILE A 120 -2.99 -9.27 -0.13
N ILE A 121 -2.91 -9.46 1.19
CA ILE A 121 -2.25 -8.52 2.11
C ILE A 121 -0.76 -8.37 1.78
N CYS A 122 -0.02 -9.48 1.60
CA CYS A 122 1.39 -9.41 1.21
C CYS A 122 1.58 -8.68 -0.13
N ARG A 123 0.72 -8.96 -1.11
CA ARG A 123 0.74 -8.27 -2.41
C ARG A 123 0.47 -6.78 -2.30
N LEU A 124 -0.44 -6.36 -1.43
CA LEU A 124 -0.74 -4.95 -1.16
C LEU A 124 0.44 -4.24 -0.47
N MET A 125 1.15 -4.91 0.44
CA MET A 125 2.37 -4.37 1.07
C MET A 125 3.50 -4.19 0.05
N LEU A 126 3.76 -5.19 -0.79
CA LEU A 126 4.75 -5.10 -1.86
C LEU A 126 4.38 -3.99 -2.87
N HIS A 127 3.11 -3.93 -3.26
CA HIS A 127 2.56 -2.87 -4.12
C HIS A 127 2.79 -1.48 -3.52
N THR A 128 2.49 -1.30 -2.24
CA THR A 128 2.76 -0.06 -1.49
C THR A 128 4.24 0.29 -1.53
N MET A 129 5.13 -0.67 -1.28
CA MET A 129 6.58 -0.44 -1.28
C MET A 129 7.09 0.02 -2.65
N VAL A 130 6.66 -0.63 -3.73
CA VAL A 130 7.04 -0.26 -5.10
C VAL A 130 6.57 1.16 -5.42
N HIS A 131 5.33 1.51 -5.10
CA HIS A 131 4.77 2.81 -5.42
C HIS A 131 5.26 3.94 -4.49
N SER A 132 5.56 3.64 -3.22
CA SER A 132 6.24 4.57 -2.32
C SER A 132 7.61 4.96 -2.88
N ASN A 133 8.38 4.00 -3.42
CA ASN A 133 9.66 4.30 -4.08
C ASN A 133 9.47 5.16 -5.33
N GLN A 134 8.44 4.87 -6.15
CA GLN A 134 8.11 5.71 -7.31
C GLN A 134 7.76 7.14 -6.86
N MET A 135 6.96 7.31 -5.82
CA MET A 135 6.63 8.62 -5.26
C MET A 135 7.86 9.36 -4.73
N ALA A 136 8.76 8.66 -4.03
CA ALA A 136 10.01 9.25 -3.53
C ALA A 136 10.90 9.74 -4.66
N TYR A 137 11.06 8.95 -5.72
CA TYR A 137 11.82 9.35 -6.91
C TYR A 137 11.22 10.58 -7.60
N LEU A 138 9.89 10.58 -7.82
CA LEU A 138 9.20 11.74 -8.39
C LEU A 138 9.32 12.97 -7.47
N ARG A 139 9.25 12.77 -6.15
CA ARG A 139 9.39 13.87 -5.19
C ARG A 139 10.77 14.50 -5.26
N GLN A 140 11.84 13.71 -5.35
CA GLN A 140 13.21 14.22 -5.52
C GLN A 140 13.41 14.98 -6.84
N ILE A 141 12.72 14.59 -7.92
CA ILE A 141 12.80 15.35 -9.18
C ILE A 141 12.18 16.76 -9.03
N ILE A 142 11.05 16.87 -8.31
CA ILE A 142 10.37 18.17 -8.11
C ILE A 142 11.07 19.01 -7.03
N ASP A 143 11.62 18.35 -6.02
CA ASP A 143 12.18 18.95 -4.81
C ASP A 143 13.51 18.25 -4.49
N PRO A 144 14.62 18.65 -5.15
CA PRO A 144 15.90 17.93 -5.07
C PRO A 144 16.52 17.88 -3.66
N GLU A 145 16.16 18.83 -2.79
CA GLU A 145 16.62 18.88 -1.40
C GLU A 145 15.80 17.96 -0.49
N TRP A 146 14.65 17.44 -0.97
CA TRP A 146 13.85 16.49 -0.20
C TRP A 146 14.53 15.12 -0.10
N SER A 147 14.44 14.52 1.09
CA SER A 147 15.03 13.21 1.38
C SER A 147 13.98 12.22 1.88
N ASP A 148 14.03 10.99 1.35
CA ASP A 148 13.25 9.85 1.83
C ASP A 148 13.72 9.33 3.19
N ARG A 149 14.88 9.79 3.71
CA ARG A 149 15.46 9.37 5.00
C ARG A 149 15.57 7.85 5.15
N GLY A 150 15.83 7.17 4.02
CA GLY A 150 16.00 5.73 3.90
C GLY A 150 14.72 4.92 4.16
N MET A 151 13.53 5.47 3.91
CA MET A 151 12.28 4.76 4.17
C MET A 151 12.08 3.56 3.26
N PHE A 152 12.45 3.63 1.98
CA PHE A 152 12.38 2.44 1.11
C PHE A 152 13.18 1.25 1.69
N GLY A 153 14.40 1.49 2.16
CA GLY A 153 15.23 0.46 2.79
C GLY A 153 14.60 -0.13 4.06
N LYS A 154 13.93 0.70 4.87
CA LYS A 154 13.18 0.25 6.06
C LYS A 154 11.96 -0.60 5.69
N MET A 155 11.22 -0.22 4.64
CA MET A 155 10.09 -1.01 4.12
C MET A 155 10.56 -2.38 3.62
N ALA A 156 11.62 -2.41 2.80
CA ALA A 156 12.18 -3.64 2.27
C ALA A 156 12.69 -4.56 3.38
N ALA A 157 13.43 -4.01 4.35
CA ALA A 157 13.92 -4.78 5.49
C ALA A 157 12.79 -5.34 6.36
N ALA A 158 11.68 -4.60 6.54
CA ALA A 158 10.52 -5.09 7.27
C ALA A 158 9.83 -6.24 6.52
N TYR A 159 9.61 -6.07 5.20
CA TYR A 159 8.96 -7.08 4.37
C TYR A 159 9.75 -8.38 4.28
N ILE A 160 11.06 -8.31 4.05
CA ILE A 160 11.94 -9.49 3.92
C ILE A 160 12.03 -10.29 5.23
N LYS A 161 11.85 -9.63 6.39
CA LYS A 161 11.90 -10.26 7.71
C LYS A 161 10.63 -10.99 8.12
N LEU A 162 9.53 -10.85 7.37
CA LEU A 162 8.28 -11.56 7.65
C LEU A 162 8.56 -13.06 7.73
N SER A 163 8.06 -13.75 8.75
CA SER A 163 8.14 -15.21 8.80
C SER A 163 6.97 -15.88 8.08
N TYR A 164 5.90 -15.13 7.83
CA TYR A 164 4.82 -15.50 6.93
C TYR A 164 5.26 -15.34 5.47
N PHE A 165 5.21 -16.44 4.72
CA PHE A 165 5.50 -16.46 3.28
C PHE A 165 4.40 -17.24 2.56
N THR A 166 4.00 -16.75 1.40
CA THR A 166 3.13 -17.51 0.50
C THR A 166 3.99 -18.48 -0.33
N GLU A 167 3.50 -19.68 -0.61
CA GLU A 167 4.19 -20.64 -1.48
C GLU A 167 4.36 -20.11 -2.91
N ARG A 168 3.46 -19.23 -3.37
CA ARG A 168 3.64 -18.49 -4.63
C ARG A 168 4.85 -17.58 -4.63
N ASP A 169 5.22 -16.95 -3.52
CA ASP A 169 6.42 -16.11 -3.45
C ASP A 169 7.72 -16.95 -3.46
N LYS A 170 7.68 -18.18 -2.91
CA LYS A 170 8.81 -19.14 -2.97
C LYS A 170 9.09 -19.71 -4.36
N ASN A 171 8.13 -19.62 -5.27
CA ASN A 171 8.21 -20.16 -6.63
C ASN A 171 8.37 -19.07 -7.71
N VAL A 172 8.63 -17.81 -7.31
CA VAL A 172 9.06 -16.76 -8.24
C VAL A 172 10.57 -16.88 -8.44
N PHE A 173 11.01 -17.28 -9.65
CA PHE A 173 12.43 -17.23 -10.01
C PHE A 173 12.97 -15.80 -9.79
N GLY A 174 13.92 -15.65 -8.86
CA GLY A 174 14.61 -14.37 -8.59
C GLY A 174 14.45 -13.77 -7.19
N PHE A 175 13.97 -14.55 -6.20
CA PHE A 175 14.18 -14.28 -4.77
C PHE A 175 14.91 -15.45 -4.11
#